data_AF-A0A0B8PDH6-F1
#
_entry.id   AF-A0A0B8PDH6-F1
#
_cell.length_a   1.000
_cell.length_b   1.000
_cell.length_c   1.000
_cell.angle_alpha   90.00
_cell.angle_beta   90.00
_cell.angle_gamma   90.00
#
_symmetry.space_group_name_H-M   'P 1'
#
loop_
_entity.id
_entity.type
_entity.pdbx_description
1 polymer ?
#
loop_
_entity_poly.entity_id
_entity_poly.type
_entity_poly.pdbx_seq_one_letter_code
_entity_poly.pdbx_strand_id
1 'polypeptide(L)'
;MSEFIIEAITVLGTAAFALSAVLAALNKRVDIFSVMVLGIVTAVGGGTIRDCILNVPVFWSQEISYITIACIASILGFFLFPSVKDEFN
;
A
#
# COMPACT_ATOMS: atom_id res chain seq x y z
N MET A 1 -9.01 -22.42 -7.11
CA MET A 1 -7.57 -22.28 -7.42
C MET A 1 -7.27 -20.90 -7.99
N SER A 2 -8.00 -20.46 -9.02
CA SER A 2 -7.86 -19.11 -9.60
C SER A 2 -8.16 -17.98 -8.60
N GLU A 3 -9.28 -18.07 -7.87
CA GLU A 3 -9.69 -17.06 -6.88
C GLU A 3 -8.59 -16.77 -5.84
N PHE A 4 -8.03 -17.83 -5.26
CA PHE A 4 -6.94 -17.73 -4.28
C PHE A 4 -5.71 -17.01 -4.86
N ILE A 5 -5.36 -17.25 -6.13
CA ILE A 5 -4.22 -16.60 -6.78
C ILE A 5 -4.50 -15.10 -6.95
N ILE A 6 -5.71 -14.73 -7.38
CA ILE A 6 -6.10 -13.32 -7.58
C ILE A 6 -6.07 -12.58 -6.24
N GLU A 7 -6.63 -13.18 -5.19
CA GLU A 7 -6.64 -12.60 -3.85
C GLU A 7 -5.22 -12.42 -3.31
N ALA A 8 -4.37 -13.46 -3.40
CA ALA A 8 -2.99 -13.41 -2.96
C ALA A 8 -2.19 -12.31 -3.69
N ILE A 9 -2.33 -12.21 -5.01
CA ILE A 9 -1.66 -11.16 -5.80
C ILE A 9 -2.18 -9.77 -5.40
N THR A 10 -3.48 -9.63 -5.13
CA THR A 10 -4.07 -8.34 -4.74
C THR A 10 -3.59 -7.90 -3.37
N VAL A 11 -3.53 -8.81 -2.39
CA VAL A 11 -2.97 -8.54 -1.05
C VAL A 11 -1.49 -8.18 -1.13
N LEU A 12 -0.69 -8.99 -1.84
CA LEU A 12 0.74 -8.75 -2.00
C LEU A 12 1.02 -7.43 -2.74
N GLY A 13 0.27 -7.15 -3.81
CA GLY A 13 0.35 -5.89 -4.55
C GLY A 13 0.01 -4.69 -3.66
N THR A 14 -1.08 -4.77 -2.91
CA THR A 14 -1.49 -3.71 -1.96
C THR A 14 -0.40 -3.41 -0.95
N ALA A 15 0.18 -4.45 -0.33
CA ALA A 15 1.28 -4.29 0.63
C ALA A 15 2.55 -3.72 -0.03
N ALA A 16 2.94 -4.24 -1.19
CA ALA A 16 4.13 -3.80 -1.91
C ALA A 16 4.04 -2.32 -2.34
N PHE A 17 2.87 -1.88 -2.84
CA PHE A 17 2.65 -0.49 -3.23
C PHE A 17 2.62 0.45 -2.01
N ALA A 18 2.02 0.05 -0.90
CA ALA A 18 2.07 0.82 0.35
C ALA A 18 3.51 0.99 0.86
N LEU A 19 4.32 -0.08 0.84
CA LEU A 19 5.74 -0.02 1.23
C LEU A 19 6.55 0.88 0.29
N SER A 20 6.30 0.83 -1.02
CA SER A 20 6.95 1.69 -2.01
C SER A 20 6.69 3.18 -1.74
N ALA A 21 5.46 3.53 -1.35
CA ALA A 21 5.11 4.89 -0.93
C ALA A 21 5.92 5.36 0.29
N VAL A 22 6.09 4.50 1.30
CA VAL A 22 6.93 4.82 2.46
C VAL A 22 8.38 5.05 2.05
N LEU A 23 8.95 4.15 1.24
CA LEU A 23 10.33 4.27 0.73
C LEU A 23 10.54 5.61 0.00
N ALA A 24 9.58 6.01 -0.84
CA ALA A 24 9.62 7.29 -1.55
C ALA A 24 9.52 8.51 -0.63
N ALA A 25 9.00 8.33 0.60
CA ALA A 25 8.81 9.37 1.59
C ALA A 25 9.91 9.43 2.67
N LEU A 26 10.80 8.43 2.78
CA LEU A 26 11.81 8.34 3.85
C LEU A 26 12.70 9.57 4.03
N ASN A 27 13.03 10.26 2.94
CA ASN A 27 13.89 11.45 2.97
C ASN A 27 13.11 12.75 3.10
N LYS A 28 11.78 12.66 3.14
CA LYS A 28 10.88 13.79 3.34
C LYS A 28 10.57 13.81 4.84
N ARG A 29 10.49 15.00 5.45
CA ARG A 29 10.09 15.15 6.85
C ARG A 29 8.60 14.84 7.00
N VAL A 30 8.25 13.55 6.91
CA VAL A 30 6.87 13.05 6.96
C VAL A 30 6.59 12.43 8.32
N ASP A 31 5.35 12.59 8.78
CA ASP A 31 4.84 11.92 9.97
C ASP A 31 4.16 10.58 9.60
N ILE A 32 3.81 9.81 10.62
CA ILE A 32 3.15 8.50 10.46
C ILE A 32 1.80 8.63 9.74
N PHE A 33 1.08 9.73 9.94
CA PHE A 33 -0.20 9.97 9.28
C PHE A 33 -0.03 10.18 7.78
N SER A 34 0.97 10.99 7.39
CA SER A 34 1.30 11.29 6.00
C SER A 34 1.68 10.04 5.23
N VAL A 35 2.50 9.15 5.81
CA VAL A 35 2.87 7.90 5.15
C VAL A 35 1.72 6.90 5.07
N MET A 36 0.80 6.88 6.05
CA MET A 36 -0.42 6.08 5.94
C MET A 36 -1.31 6.56 4.80
N VAL A 37 -1.57 7.87 4.72
CA VAL A 37 -2.38 8.44 3.62
C VAL A 37 -1.73 8.17 2.28
N LEU A 38 -0.42 8.44 2.15
CA LEU A 38 0.32 8.20 0.92
C LEU A 38 0.30 6.70 0.53
N GLY A 39 0.53 5.82 1.51
CA GLY A 39 0.51 4.37 1.31
C GLY A 39 -0.86 3.85 0.86
N ILE A 40 -1.95 4.31 1.47
CA ILE A 40 -3.32 3.97 1.04
C ILE A 40 -3.54 4.44 -0.39
N VAL A 41 -3.28 5.71 -0.70
CA VAL A 41 -3.51 6.29 -2.03
C VAL A 41 -2.72 5.55 -3.11
N THR A 42 -1.45 5.21 -2.84
CA THR A 42 -0.62 4.46 -3.79
C THR A 42 -1.09 3.01 -3.93
N ALA A 43 -1.47 2.34 -2.84
CA ALA A 43 -1.91 0.95 -2.86
C ALA A 43 -3.25 0.75 -3.58
N VAL A 44 -4.23 1.62 -3.32
CA VAL A 44 -5.56 1.50 -3.94
C VAL A 44 -5.69 2.25 -5.27
N GLY A 45 -4.79 3.21 -5.56
CA GLY A 45 -4.92 4.09 -6.71
C GLY A 45 -4.94 3.35 -8.06
N GLY A 46 -4.02 2.41 -8.27
CA GLY A 46 -3.97 1.61 -9.50
C GLY A 46 -5.21 0.74 -9.69
N GLY A 47 -5.64 0.03 -8.63
CA GLY A 47 -6.86 -0.77 -8.64
C GLY A 47 -8.13 0.06 -8.83
N THR A 48 -8.17 1.26 -8.24
CA THR A 48 -9.27 2.22 -8.43
C THR A 48 -9.37 2.65 -9.90
N ILE A 49 -8.25 3.03 -10.53
CA ILE A 49 -8.23 3.41 -11.94
C ILE A 49 -8.69 2.24 -12.82
N ARG A 50 -8.18 1.02 -12.55
CA ARG A 50 -8.64 -0.20 -13.24
C ARG A 50 -10.15 -0.38 -13.12
N ASP A 51 -10.69 -0.28 -11.92
CA ASP A 51 -12.11 -0.52 -11.65
C ASP A 51 -12.99 0.56 -12.31
N CYS A 52 -12.54 1.82 -12.32
CA CYS A 52 -13.20 2.90 -13.06
C CYS A 52 -13.21 2.65 -14.58
N ILE A 53 -12.10 2.18 -15.16
CA ILE A 53 -12.02 1.85 -16.60
C ILE A 53 -12.96 0.69 -16.94
N LEU A 54 -13.05 -0.31 -16.05
CA LEU A 54 -13.94 -1.46 -16.21
C LEU A 54 -15.40 -1.16 -15.85
N ASN A 55 -15.68 0.03 -15.31
CA ASN A 55 -16.99 0.46 -14.83
C ASN A 55 -17.60 -0.51 -13.81
N VAL A 56 -16.77 -0.97 -12.86
CA VAL A 56 -17.15 -1.82 -11.73
C VAL A 56 -16.92 -1.09 -10.41
N PRO A 57 -17.59 -1.49 -9.31
CA PRO A 57 -17.33 -0.92 -7.99
C PRO A 57 -15.86 -1.10 -7.59
N VAL A 58 -15.29 -0.07 -6.93
CA VAL A 58 -13.90 -0.12 -6.49
C VAL A 58 -13.67 -1.20 -5.44
N PHE A 59 -12.63 -2.02 -5.64
CA PHE A 59 -12.39 -3.24 -4.85
C PHE A 59 -12.27 -2.98 -3.34
N TRP A 60 -11.60 -1.90 -2.95
CA TRP A 60 -11.38 -1.54 -1.53
C TRP A 60 -12.65 -1.03 -0.83
N SER A 61 -13.69 -0.65 -1.59
CA SER A 61 -15.01 -0.34 -1.02
C SER A 61 -15.85 -1.60 -0.80
N GLN A 62 -15.54 -2.68 -1.52
CA GLN A 62 -16.19 -3.98 -1.30
C GLN A 62 -15.58 -4.68 -0.08
N GLU A 63 -14.26 -4.53 0.12
CA GLU A 63 -13.56 -5.09 1.27
C GLU A 63 -12.58 -4.10 1.91
N ILE A 64 -12.86 -3.77 3.17
CA ILE A 64 -12.02 -2.87 3.98
C ILE A 64 -10.65 -3.47 4.35
N SER A 65 -10.48 -4.78 4.15
CA SER A 65 -9.24 -5.53 4.39
C SER A 65 -8.07 -4.89 3.64
N TYR A 66 -8.27 -4.45 2.39
CA TYR A 66 -7.24 -3.83 1.57
C TYR A 66 -6.72 -2.50 2.15
N ILE A 67 -7.62 -1.66 2.69
CA ILE A 67 -7.20 -0.44 3.40
C ILE A 67 -6.40 -0.80 4.65
N THR A 68 -6.86 -1.81 5.40
CA THR A 68 -6.20 -2.25 6.63
C THR A 68 -4.79 -2.78 6.33
N ILE A 69 -4.64 -3.57 5.26
CA ILE A 69 -3.33 -4.07 4.79
C ILE A 69 -2.42 -2.90 4.40
N ALA A 70 -2.91 -1.91 3.64
CA ALA A 70 -2.13 -0.74 3.26
C ALA A 70 -1.67 0.06 4.49
N CYS A 71 -2.54 0.25 5.49
CA CYS A 71 -2.19 0.90 6.75
C CYS A 71 -1.11 0.13 7.51
N ILE A 72 -1.29 -1.18 7.72
CA ILE A 72 -0.32 -2.03 8.43
C ILE A 72 1.03 -2.01 7.71
N ALA A 73 1.04 -2.20 6.39
CA ALA A 73 2.25 -2.14 5.59
C ALA A 73 2.95 -0.79 5.70
N SER A 74 2.20 0.32 5.66
CA SER A 74 2.76 1.67 5.78
C SER A 74 3.38 1.92 7.16
N ILE A 75 2.70 1.51 8.23
CA ILE A 75 3.21 1.62 9.61
C ILE A 75 4.47 0.77 9.78
N LEU A 76 4.45 -0.49 9.32
CA LEU A 76 5.62 -1.37 9.38
C LEU A 76 6.79 -0.80 8.59
N GLY A 77 6.56 -0.33 7.36
CA GLY A 77 7.59 0.31 6.55
C GLY A 77 8.19 1.55 7.22
N PHE A 78 7.35 2.36 7.87
CA PHE A 78 7.80 3.59 8.54
C PHE A 78 8.77 3.31 9.68
N PHE A 79 8.56 2.23 10.43
CA PHE A 79 9.47 1.86 11.52
C PHE A 79 10.66 1.00 11.08
N LEU A 80 10.48 0.13 10.07
CA LEU A 80 11.53 -0.81 9.65
C LEU A 80 12.55 -0.20 8.70
N PHE A 81 12.12 0.66 7.76
CA PHE A 81 13.02 1.16 6.72
C PHE A 81 14.06 2.19 7.16
N PRO A 82 13.84 3.03 8.19
CA PRO A 82 14.92 3.86 8.74
C PRO A 82 16.13 3.01 9.16
N SER A 83 15.89 1.86 9.81
CA SER A 83 16.95 0.93 10.24
C SER A 83 17.71 0.30 9.08
N VAL A 84 17.04 0.03 7.96
CA VAL A 84 17.69 -0.50 6.75
C VAL A 84 18.57 0.57 6.09
N LYS A 85 18.14 1.84 6.14
CA LYS A 85 18.85 2.94 5.47
C LYS A 85 20.17 3.31 6.19
N ASP A 86 20.22 3.12 7.51
CA ASP A 86 21.43 3.37 8.30
C ASP A 86 22.53 2.31 8.08
N GLU A 87 22.20 1.16 7.49
CA GLU A 87 23.15 0.06 7.24
C GLU A 87 23.93 0.21 5.90
N PHE A 88 23.47 1.09 5.01
CA PHE A 88 24.06 1.32 3.67
C PHE A 88 24.77 2.66 3.50
N ASN A 89 24.96 3.42 4.58
CA ASN A 89 25.53 4.77 4.58
C ASN A 89 26.71 4.87 5.54
#